data_AF-A0A349BAR8-F1
#
_entry.id   AF-A0A349BAR8-F1
#
_cell.length_a   1.000
_cell.length_b   1.000
_cell.length_c   1.000
_cell.angle_alpha   90.00
_cell.angle_beta   90.00
_cell.angle_gamma   90.00
#
_symmetry.space_group_name_H-M   'P 1'
#
loop_
_entity.id
_entity.type
_entity.pdbx_description
1 polymer ?
#
loop_
_entity_poly.entity_id
_entity_poly.type
_entity_poly.pdbx_seq_one_letter_code
_entity_poly.pdbx_strand_id
1 'polypeptide(L)'
;LPFEEAAAEPLRLEEFGASGPLVDIPKLDDISADYVAQMPAADIRDRLLAWADEHDPELAGLLRAQSDDLLAIIDVDRVDTDRVRKDIVKWSVFRERYGFFFPELFELVDDPADERFLGVPPEVVAAFAADFVAGYDPDTASAGWFDQVRGLADRHGFALDRKAYKADPDAFHGTMREASNIVRVTLTGSGQSPSLDQIAGVLGADEVRRRVGAPAG
;
A
#
# COMPACT_ATOMS: atom_id res chain seq x y z
N LEU A 1 3.37 -2.74 -27.13
CA LEU A 1 2.73 -1.59 -27.79
C LEU A 1 1.84 -0.94 -26.75
N PRO A 2 1.82 0.40 -26.62
CA PRO A 2 0.76 1.12 -25.91
C PRO A 2 -0.62 0.64 -26.37
N PHE A 3 -1.62 0.69 -25.49
CA PHE A 3 -2.94 0.12 -25.78
C PHE A 3 -3.57 0.72 -27.05
N GLU A 4 -3.45 2.04 -27.23
CA GLU A 4 -4.02 2.73 -28.40
C GLU A 4 -3.41 2.24 -29.73
N GLU A 5 -2.10 2.00 -29.75
CA GLU A 5 -1.42 1.44 -30.94
C GLU A 5 -1.89 0.01 -31.21
N ALA A 6 -1.98 -0.83 -30.16
CA ALA A 6 -2.44 -2.20 -30.30
C ALA A 6 -3.90 -2.28 -30.77
N ALA A 7 -4.76 -1.38 -30.29
CA ALA A 7 -6.18 -1.30 -30.67
C ALA A 7 -6.39 -0.78 -32.10
N ALA A 8 -5.45 -0.02 -32.64
CA ALA A 8 -5.51 0.54 -33.99
C ALA A 8 -4.90 -0.37 -35.07
N GLU A 9 -4.16 -1.41 -34.71
CA GLU A 9 -3.52 -2.31 -35.67
C GLU A 9 -4.59 -3.07 -36.50
N PRO A 10 -4.48 -3.05 -37.85
CA PRO A 10 -5.43 -3.75 -38.70
C PRO A 10 -5.38 -5.26 -38.49
N LEU A 11 -6.54 -5.88 -38.35
CA LEU A 11 -6.67 -7.33 -38.30
C LEU A 11 -6.32 -7.95 -39.65
N ARG A 12 -5.37 -8.89 -39.66
CA ARG A 12 -4.95 -9.63 -40.86
C ARG A 12 -5.41 -11.07 -40.74
N LEU A 13 -6.32 -11.49 -41.63
CA LEU A 13 -6.94 -12.81 -41.55
C LEU A 13 -5.93 -13.95 -41.67
N GLU A 14 -4.82 -13.74 -42.40
CA GLU A 14 -3.70 -14.70 -42.51
C GLU A 14 -2.93 -14.94 -41.20
N GLU A 15 -3.04 -14.03 -40.21
CA GLU A 15 -2.40 -14.16 -38.90
C GLU A 15 -3.29 -14.87 -37.86
N PHE A 16 -4.54 -15.18 -38.22
CA PHE A 16 -5.48 -15.80 -37.30
C PHE A 16 -5.14 -17.28 -37.11
N GLY A 17 -5.08 -17.71 -35.85
CA GLY A 17 -4.86 -19.11 -35.52
C GLY A 17 -6.01 -20.00 -36.00
N ALA A 18 -5.69 -21.22 -36.46
CA ALA A 18 -6.69 -22.20 -36.88
C ALA A 18 -7.44 -22.87 -35.71
N SER A 19 -6.94 -22.72 -34.47
CA SER A 19 -7.56 -23.25 -33.26
C SER A 19 -8.49 -22.22 -32.61
N GLY A 20 -9.56 -22.69 -31.97
CA GLY A 20 -10.40 -21.85 -31.12
C GLY A 20 -9.61 -21.31 -29.92
N PRO A 21 -9.57 -19.99 -29.68
CA PRO A 21 -8.85 -19.44 -28.55
C PRO A 21 -9.54 -19.84 -27.24
N LEU A 22 -8.75 -20.19 -26.22
CA LEU A 22 -9.23 -20.40 -24.87
C LEU A 22 -9.18 -19.08 -24.09
N VAL A 23 -10.16 -18.86 -23.21
CA VAL A 23 -10.14 -17.73 -22.30
C VAL A 23 -9.20 -18.03 -21.13
N ASP A 24 -8.18 -17.20 -20.96
CA ASP A 24 -7.20 -17.27 -19.88
C ASP A 24 -7.38 -16.05 -18.97
N ILE A 25 -7.95 -16.28 -17.77
CA ILE A 25 -8.26 -15.22 -16.81
C ILE A 25 -6.97 -14.56 -16.27
N PRO A 26 -5.94 -15.30 -15.83
CA PRO A 26 -4.65 -14.70 -15.51
C PRO A 26 -4.09 -13.79 -16.61
N LYS A 27 -4.21 -14.19 -17.88
CA LYS A 27 -3.74 -13.34 -18.99
C LYS A 27 -4.60 -12.08 -19.16
N LEU A 28 -5.90 -12.18 -18.94
CA LEU A 28 -6.80 -11.03 -18.96
C LEU A 28 -6.50 -10.06 -17.82
N ASP A 29 -6.24 -10.56 -16.60
CA ASP A 29 -5.86 -9.73 -15.45
C ASP A 29 -4.53 -9.01 -15.73
N ASP A 30 -3.54 -9.67 -16.32
CA ASP A 30 -2.25 -9.09 -16.74
C ASP A 30 -2.44 -7.94 -17.75
N ILE A 31 -3.22 -8.17 -18.82
CA ILE A 31 -3.55 -7.14 -19.83
C ILE A 31 -4.32 -5.97 -19.20
N SER A 32 -5.26 -6.26 -18.30
CA SER A 32 -6.08 -5.25 -17.65
C SER A 32 -5.24 -4.38 -16.71
N ALA A 33 -4.32 -4.99 -15.97
CA ALA A 33 -3.38 -4.27 -15.12
C ALA A 33 -2.48 -3.33 -15.92
N ASP A 34 -1.99 -3.76 -17.08
CA ASP A 34 -1.22 -2.93 -18.02
C ASP A 34 -2.03 -1.75 -18.55
N TYR A 35 -3.30 -1.97 -18.87
CA TYR A 35 -4.20 -0.93 -19.34
C TYR A 35 -4.52 0.09 -18.25
N VAL A 36 -4.89 -0.37 -17.06
CA VAL A 36 -5.21 0.51 -15.91
C VAL A 36 -3.97 1.27 -15.43
N ALA A 37 -2.77 0.69 -15.49
CA ALA A 37 -1.52 1.37 -15.13
C ALA A 37 -1.24 2.63 -15.98
N GLN A 38 -1.78 2.71 -17.20
CA GLN A 38 -1.61 3.87 -18.08
C GLN A 38 -2.69 4.95 -17.88
N MET A 39 -3.72 4.68 -17.07
CA MET A 39 -4.82 5.63 -16.86
C MET A 39 -4.45 6.71 -15.84
N PRO A 40 -4.85 7.98 -16.10
CA PRO A 40 -4.86 9.02 -15.07
C PRO A 40 -5.78 8.66 -13.90
N ALA A 41 -5.45 9.12 -12.69
CA ALA A 41 -6.27 8.86 -11.50
C ALA A 41 -7.73 9.33 -11.64
N ALA A 42 -7.97 10.44 -12.34
CA ALA A 42 -9.34 10.93 -12.59
C ALA A 42 -10.19 9.93 -13.39
N ASP A 43 -9.60 9.28 -14.41
CA ASP A 43 -10.29 8.28 -15.20
C ASP A 43 -10.53 7.00 -14.39
N ILE A 44 -9.57 6.60 -13.56
CA ILE A 44 -9.72 5.46 -12.64
C ILE A 44 -10.85 5.73 -11.67
N ARG A 45 -10.87 6.91 -11.03
CA ARG A 45 -11.92 7.35 -10.11
C ARG A 45 -13.30 7.25 -10.76
N ASP A 46 -13.48 7.86 -11.93
CA ASP A 46 -14.79 7.93 -12.57
C ASP A 46 -15.31 6.54 -12.96
N ARG A 47 -14.43 5.67 -13.48
CA ARG A 47 -14.77 4.28 -13.83
C ARG A 47 -15.03 3.42 -12.61
N LEU A 48 -14.22 3.57 -11.55
CA LEU A 48 -14.40 2.87 -10.29
C LEU A 48 -15.72 3.26 -9.63
N LEU A 49 -16.05 4.55 -9.61
CA LEU A 49 -17.28 5.04 -8.99
C LEU A 49 -18.51 4.52 -9.74
N ALA A 50 -18.50 4.56 -11.07
CA ALA A 50 -19.58 4.00 -11.89
C ALA A 50 -19.77 2.49 -11.65
N TRP A 51 -18.69 1.74 -11.48
CA TRP A 51 -18.75 0.32 -11.13
C TRP A 51 -19.28 0.11 -9.70
N ALA A 52 -18.79 0.90 -8.73
CA ALA A 52 -19.16 0.78 -7.33
C ALA A 52 -20.64 1.12 -7.10
N ASP A 53 -21.22 2.05 -7.85
CA ASP A 53 -22.67 2.36 -7.76
C ASP A 53 -23.56 1.15 -7.99
N GLU A 54 -23.16 0.24 -8.88
CA GLU A 54 -23.92 -0.96 -9.21
C GLU A 54 -23.57 -2.15 -8.31
N HIS A 55 -22.29 -2.28 -7.94
CA HIS A 55 -21.77 -3.53 -7.36
C HIS A 55 -21.30 -3.41 -5.91
N ASP A 56 -20.98 -2.20 -5.42
CA ASP A 56 -20.51 -1.94 -4.06
C ASP A 56 -20.95 -0.55 -3.56
N PRO A 57 -22.25 -0.36 -3.23
CA PRO A 57 -22.79 0.95 -2.88
C PRO A 57 -22.18 1.57 -1.61
N GLU A 58 -21.70 0.75 -0.67
CA GLU A 58 -20.99 1.21 0.51
C GLU A 58 -19.65 1.84 0.11
N LEU A 59 -18.86 1.17 -0.74
CA LEU A 59 -17.63 1.74 -1.27
C LEU A 59 -17.91 3.01 -2.07
N ALA A 60 -18.96 3.02 -2.89
CA ALA A 60 -19.34 4.21 -3.65
C ALA A 60 -19.65 5.42 -2.75
N GLY A 61 -20.26 5.18 -1.58
CA GLY A 61 -20.48 6.22 -0.56
C GLY A 61 -19.17 6.79 -0.01
N LEU A 62 -18.22 5.91 0.34
CA LEU A 62 -16.92 6.29 0.87
C LEU A 62 -16.06 7.05 -0.16
N LEU A 63 -16.03 6.57 -1.41
CA LEU A 63 -15.31 7.21 -2.52
C LEU A 63 -15.81 8.65 -2.77
N ARG A 64 -17.11 8.89 -2.62
CA ARG A 64 -17.68 10.24 -2.74
C ARG A 64 -17.39 11.12 -1.53
N ALA A 65 -17.36 10.54 -0.33
CA ALA A 65 -17.07 11.28 0.90
C ALA A 65 -15.60 11.77 0.93
N GLN A 66 -14.67 11.01 0.34
CA GLN A 66 -13.25 11.36 0.23
C GLN A 66 -12.85 11.78 -1.20
N SER A 67 -13.74 12.43 -1.97
CA SER A 67 -13.48 12.74 -3.38
C SER A 67 -12.20 13.54 -3.63
N ASP A 68 -11.82 14.38 -2.66
CA ASP A 68 -10.67 15.28 -2.74
C ASP A 68 -9.34 14.49 -2.57
N ASP A 69 -9.34 13.48 -1.72
CA ASP A 69 -8.17 12.65 -1.42
C ASP A 69 -8.06 11.41 -2.33
N LEU A 70 -9.15 11.01 -2.99
CA LEU A 70 -9.20 9.79 -3.80
C LEU A 70 -8.18 9.79 -4.95
N LEU A 71 -7.90 10.95 -5.55
CA LEU A 71 -6.84 11.05 -6.56
C LEU A 71 -5.47 10.75 -5.93
N ALA A 72 -5.18 11.31 -4.76
CA ALA A 72 -3.94 11.06 -4.03
C ALA A 72 -3.84 9.60 -3.59
N ILE A 73 -4.93 8.97 -3.13
CA ILE A 73 -5.01 7.53 -2.82
C ILE A 73 -4.63 6.69 -4.03
N ILE A 74 -5.20 6.99 -5.20
CA ILE A 74 -4.92 6.26 -6.43
C ILE A 74 -3.46 6.47 -6.82
N ASP A 75 -2.96 7.71 -6.78
CA ASP A 75 -1.64 8.09 -7.28
C ASP A 75 -0.44 7.62 -6.42
N VAL A 76 -0.68 7.08 -5.22
CA VAL A 76 0.37 6.49 -4.37
C VAL A 76 1.21 5.48 -5.17
N ASP A 77 2.51 5.74 -5.31
CA ASP A 77 3.49 4.98 -6.08
C ASP A 77 3.11 4.78 -7.57
N ARG A 78 2.36 5.71 -8.16
CA ARG A 78 2.02 5.72 -9.60
C ARG A 78 2.52 6.94 -10.37
N VAL A 79 2.77 8.06 -9.69
CA VAL A 79 3.23 9.31 -10.30
C VAL A 79 4.75 9.45 -10.12
N ASP A 80 5.43 10.05 -11.11
CA ASP A 80 6.88 10.31 -11.13
C ASP A 80 7.76 9.06 -10.86
N THR A 81 7.31 7.89 -11.33
CA THR A 81 8.00 6.60 -11.17
C THR A 81 8.10 5.84 -12.49
N ASP A 82 9.25 5.21 -12.73
CA ASP A 82 9.46 4.30 -13.86
C ASP A 82 8.76 2.94 -13.65
N ARG A 83 8.26 2.68 -12.44
CA ARG A 83 7.67 1.39 -12.04
C ARG A 83 6.26 1.59 -11.49
N VAL A 84 5.36 2.06 -12.34
CA VAL A 84 3.93 2.21 -12.01
C VAL A 84 3.34 0.89 -11.51
N ARG A 85 2.60 0.96 -10.41
CA ARG A 85 1.91 -0.19 -9.81
C ARG A 85 0.83 -0.75 -10.74
N LYS A 86 0.75 -2.09 -10.77
CA LYS A 86 -0.19 -2.88 -11.58
C LYS A 86 -1.13 -3.71 -10.71
N ASP A 87 -1.58 -3.12 -9.61
CA ASP A 87 -2.33 -3.80 -8.56
C ASP A 87 -3.85 -3.65 -8.70
N ILE A 88 -4.32 -2.67 -9.48
CA ILE A 88 -5.72 -2.56 -9.90
C ILE A 88 -5.89 -3.31 -11.22
N VAL A 89 -6.20 -4.60 -11.13
CA VAL A 89 -6.45 -5.46 -12.31
C VAL A 89 -7.91 -5.42 -12.77
N LYS A 90 -8.83 -5.12 -11.84
CA LYS A 90 -10.28 -4.96 -12.04
C LYS A 90 -10.87 -4.18 -10.88
N TRP A 91 -12.01 -3.53 -11.05
CA TRP A 91 -12.55 -2.62 -10.03
C TRP A 91 -12.88 -3.30 -8.69
N SER A 92 -13.30 -4.58 -8.71
CA SER A 92 -13.65 -5.30 -7.48
C SER A 92 -12.47 -5.57 -6.54
N VAL A 93 -11.21 -5.46 -6.99
CA VAL A 93 -10.06 -5.58 -6.08
C VAL A 93 -9.75 -4.28 -5.34
N PHE A 94 -10.39 -3.17 -5.72
CA PHE A 94 -10.07 -1.86 -5.14
C PHE A 94 -10.34 -1.83 -3.63
N ARG A 95 -11.49 -2.35 -3.17
CA ARG A 95 -11.82 -2.43 -1.75
C ARG A 95 -10.75 -3.18 -0.96
N GLU A 96 -10.30 -4.32 -1.44
CA GLU A 96 -9.27 -5.12 -0.75
C GLU A 96 -7.93 -4.39 -0.71
N ARG A 97 -7.54 -3.73 -1.82
CA ARG A 97 -6.20 -3.15 -1.99
C ARG A 97 -6.05 -1.76 -1.40
N TYR A 98 -7.11 -0.97 -1.43
CA TYR A 98 -7.12 0.44 -1.04
C TYR A 98 -8.09 0.73 0.10
N GLY A 99 -8.86 -0.27 0.55
CA GLY A 99 -9.83 -0.13 1.65
C GLY A 99 -9.21 0.43 2.93
N PHE A 100 -7.93 0.13 3.17
CA PHE A 100 -7.23 0.67 4.34
C PHE A 100 -7.13 2.20 4.34
N PHE A 101 -7.24 2.90 3.20
CA PHE A 101 -7.26 4.37 3.20
C PHE A 101 -8.55 4.95 3.79
N PHE A 102 -9.62 4.16 3.89
CA PHE A 102 -10.90 4.57 4.47
C PHE A 102 -10.96 4.13 5.94
N PRO A 103 -10.91 5.05 6.91
CA PRO A 103 -10.96 4.70 8.33
C PRO A 103 -12.17 3.82 8.70
N GLU A 104 -13.29 3.99 8.00
CA GLU A 104 -14.52 3.21 8.19
C GLU A 104 -14.37 1.73 7.80
N LEU A 105 -13.44 1.42 6.90
CA LEU A 105 -13.15 0.06 6.45
C LEU A 105 -11.90 -0.54 7.13
N PHE A 106 -11.17 0.26 7.91
CA PHE A 106 -9.89 -0.15 8.48
C PHE A 106 -10.05 -0.72 9.89
N GLU A 107 -9.73 -2.00 10.05
CA GLU A 107 -9.58 -2.62 11.36
C GLU A 107 -8.19 -2.32 11.92
N LEU A 108 -8.13 -1.77 13.13
CA LEU A 108 -6.87 -1.50 13.81
C LEU A 108 -6.13 -2.80 14.09
N VAL A 109 -4.81 -2.77 13.94
CA VAL A 109 -3.91 -3.81 14.46
C VAL A 109 -3.48 -3.37 15.86
N ASP A 110 -4.17 -3.86 16.88
CA ASP A 110 -4.00 -3.45 18.28
C ASP A 110 -3.31 -4.52 19.15
N ASP A 111 -3.24 -5.77 18.70
CA ASP A 111 -2.50 -6.83 19.38
C ASP A 111 -0.99 -6.70 19.10
N PRO A 112 -0.15 -6.31 20.08
CA PRO A 112 1.30 -6.25 19.87
C PRO A 112 1.95 -7.62 19.58
N ALA A 113 1.23 -8.73 19.79
CA ALA A 113 1.68 -10.08 19.45
C ALA A 113 1.25 -10.54 18.04
N ASP A 114 0.69 -9.66 17.21
CA ASP A 114 0.26 -10.00 15.86
C ASP A 114 1.39 -10.65 15.03
N GLU A 115 1.10 -11.81 14.44
CA GLU A 115 2.08 -12.59 13.67
C GLU A 115 2.69 -11.82 12.49
N ARG A 116 1.96 -10.82 11.98
CA ARG A 116 2.42 -9.94 10.90
C ARG A 116 3.61 -9.09 11.34
N PHE A 117 3.90 -8.93 12.63
CA PHE A 117 5.09 -8.25 13.14
C PHE A 117 6.39 -9.06 13.04
N LEU A 118 6.39 -10.19 12.33
CA LEU A 118 7.59 -10.95 11.96
C LEU A 118 8.42 -11.46 13.15
N GLY A 119 7.78 -11.73 14.27
CA GLY A 119 8.42 -12.28 15.47
C GLY A 119 9.16 -11.25 16.33
N VAL A 120 8.92 -9.95 16.12
CA VAL A 120 9.36 -8.92 17.06
C VAL A 120 8.64 -9.14 18.41
N PRO A 121 9.33 -9.07 19.55
CA PRO A 121 8.69 -9.26 20.85
C PRO A 121 7.57 -8.23 21.09
N PRO A 122 6.41 -8.63 21.66
CA PRO A 122 5.27 -7.73 21.84
C PRO A 122 5.59 -6.46 22.64
N GLU A 123 6.44 -6.57 23.65
CA GLU A 123 6.89 -5.43 24.45
C GLU A 123 7.71 -4.41 23.63
N VAL A 124 8.46 -4.89 22.62
CA VAL A 124 9.22 -4.02 21.71
C VAL A 124 8.26 -3.35 20.72
N VAL A 125 7.27 -4.07 20.21
CA VAL A 125 6.23 -3.50 19.33
C VAL A 125 5.46 -2.37 20.04
N ALA A 126 4.96 -2.64 21.25
CA ALA A 126 4.21 -1.65 22.04
C ALA A 126 5.06 -0.41 22.38
N ALA A 127 6.32 -0.61 22.79
CA ALA A 127 7.23 0.49 23.08
C ALA A 127 7.58 1.31 21.83
N PHE A 128 7.85 0.64 20.70
CA PHE A 128 8.12 1.29 19.41
C PHE A 128 6.93 2.13 18.96
N ALA A 129 5.71 1.57 19.06
CA ALA A 129 4.46 2.26 18.72
C ALA A 129 4.25 3.53 19.57
N ALA A 130 4.44 3.43 20.89
CA ALA A 130 4.32 4.55 21.80
C ALA A 130 5.33 5.67 21.47
N ASP A 131 6.61 5.31 21.30
CA ASP A 131 7.67 6.26 20.99
C ASP A 131 7.54 6.87 19.59
N PHE A 132 6.98 6.12 18.63
CA PHE A 132 6.62 6.65 17.32
C PHE A 132 5.59 7.77 17.49
N VAL A 133 4.46 7.50 18.16
CA VAL A 133 3.39 8.51 18.32
C VAL A 133 3.88 9.74 19.08
N ALA A 134 4.69 9.56 20.13
CA ALA A 134 5.24 10.64 20.93
C ALA A 134 6.21 11.54 20.13
N GLY A 135 6.93 10.98 19.16
CA GLY A 135 7.91 11.68 18.34
C GLY A 135 7.49 12.00 16.92
N TYR A 136 6.29 11.62 16.48
CA TYR A 136 5.89 11.69 15.08
C TYR A 136 5.71 13.13 14.60
N ASP A 137 6.56 13.52 13.64
CA ASP A 137 6.51 14.79 12.94
C ASP A 137 5.95 14.59 11.51
N PRO A 138 4.72 15.05 11.23
CA PRO A 138 4.09 14.90 9.93
C PRO A 138 4.64 15.88 8.88
N ASP A 139 5.35 16.94 9.27
CA ASP A 139 5.79 18.02 8.38
C ASP A 139 7.17 17.73 7.74
N THR A 140 7.70 16.51 7.92
CA THR A 140 8.97 16.10 7.32
C THR A 140 8.79 15.74 5.84
N ALA A 141 9.72 16.17 4.99
CA ALA A 141 9.82 15.67 3.62
C ALA A 141 10.03 14.14 3.61
N SER A 142 9.72 13.46 2.50
CA SER A 142 9.80 11.99 2.36
C SER A 142 11.07 11.36 2.96
N ALA A 143 12.25 11.94 2.71
CA ALA A 143 13.50 11.46 3.30
C ALA A 143 13.53 11.55 4.83
N GLY A 144 13.00 12.64 5.40
CA GLY A 144 12.89 12.85 6.83
C GLY A 144 11.89 11.90 7.50
N TRP A 145 10.83 11.47 6.80
CA TRP A 145 9.87 10.50 7.31
C TRP A 145 10.55 9.16 7.64
N PHE A 146 11.36 8.63 6.71
CA PHE A 146 12.09 7.38 6.93
C PHE A 146 13.19 7.50 7.99
N ASP A 147 13.79 8.69 8.14
CA ASP A 147 14.78 8.94 9.18
C ASP A 147 14.17 8.85 10.59
N GLN A 148 12.89 9.20 10.77
CA GLN A 148 12.16 9.00 12.04
C GLN A 148 12.07 7.51 12.40
N VAL A 149 11.66 6.67 11.43
CA VAL A 149 11.59 5.21 11.60
C VAL A 149 12.97 4.62 11.87
N ARG A 150 14.00 5.12 11.16
CA ARG A 150 15.39 4.69 11.35
C ARG A 150 15.91 5.02 12.74
N GLY A 151 15.61 6.22 13.24
CA GLY A 151 15.99 6.63 14.60
C GLY A 151 15.33 5.77 15.67
N LEU A 152 14.04 5.44 15.49
CA LEU A 152 13.34 4.50 16.38
C LEU A 152 13.94 3.10 16.32
N ALA A 153 14.22 2.58 15.12
CA ALA A 153 14.82 1.28 14.93
C ALA A 153 16.14 1.14 15.73
N ASP A 154 17.00 2.16 15.69
CA ASP A 154 18.25 2.18 16.47
C ASP A 154 17.98 2.15 17.99
N ARG A 155 17.05 2.99 18.47
CA ARG A 155 16.70 3.09 19.90
C ARG A 155 16.09 1.80 20.45
N HIS A 156 15.30 1.10 19.64
CA HIS A 156 14.64 -0.14 20.03
C HIS A 156 15.43 -1.41 19.66
N GLY A 157 16.74 -1.30 19.42
CA GLY A 157 17.61 -2.47 19.29
C GLY A 157 17.43 -3.25 17.99
N PHE A 158 17.06 -2.59 16.89
CA PHE A 158 17.09 -3.18 15.55
C PHE A 158 18.42 -2.86 14.85
N ALA A 159 18.93 -3.83 14.10
CA ALA A 159 20.13 -3.61 13.32
C ALA A 159 19.85 -2.73 12.08
N LEU A 160 20.51 -1.56 12.02
CA LEU A 160 20.49 -0.69 10.84
C LEU A 160 21.42 -1.17 9.72
N ASP A 161 22.46 -1.94 10.07
CA ASP A 161 23.42 -2.53 9.15
C ASP A 161 23.26 -4.05 9.13
N ARG A 162 23.03 -4.59 7.92
CA ARG A 162 22.94 -6.03 7.68
C ARG A 162 24.22 -6.78 8.08
N LYS A 163 25.39 -6.14 8.00
CA LYS A 163 26.66 -6.75 8.42
C LYS A 163 26.73 -6.90 9.93
N ALA A 164 26.29 -5.89 10.69
CA ALA A 164 26.20 -5.96 12.15
C ALA A 164 25.24 -7.08 12.60
N TYR A 165 24.04 -7.13 12.00
CA TYR A 165 23.07 -8.19 12.28
C TYR A 165 23.64 -9.60 12.03
N LYS A 166 24.36 -9.79 10.91
CA LYS A 166 24.96 -11.10 10.59
C LYS A 166 26.08 -11.50 11.55
N ALA A 167 26.76 -10.54 12.18
CA ALA A 167 27.86 -10.82 13.09
C ALA A 167 27.34 -11.32 14.45
N ASP A 168 26.21 -10.77 14.91
CA ASP A 168 25.59 -11.13 16.18
C ASP A 168 24.06 -10.95 16.12
N PRO A 169 23.30 -11.92 15.56
CA PRO A 169 21.86 -11.79 15.39
C PRO A 169 21.10 -11.70 16.73
N ASP A 170 21.61 -12.37 17.77
CA ASP A 170 20.95 -12.47 19.07
C ASP A 170 21.00 -11.13 19.85
N ALA A 171 21.85 -10.19 19.42
CA ALA A 171 21.93 -8.85 19.99
C ALA A 171 20.84 -7.89 19.50
N PHE A 172 20.00 -8.29 18.53
CA PHE A 172 19.00 -7.42 17.91
C PHE A 172 17.61 -8.06 17.85
N HIS A 173 16.58 -7.23 17.92
CA HIS A 173 15.17 -7.66 17.72
C HIS A 173 14.80 -7.85 16.25
N GLY A 174 15.78 -7.76 15.35
CA GLY A 174 15.62 -7.85 13.91
C GLY A 174 16.42 -6.77 13.19
N THR A 175 15.99 -6.44 11.99
CA THR A 175 16.62 -5.43 11.14
C THR A 175 15.68 -4.27 10.86
N MET A 176 16.14 -3.30 10.07
CA MET A 176 15.29 -2.24 9.52
C MET A 176 14.02 -2.76 8.83
N ARG A 177 14.03 -4.00 8.30
CA ARG A 177 12.84 -4.64 7.73
C ARG A 177 11.76 -4.83 8.79
N GLU A 178 12.10 -5.44 9.91
CA GLU A 178 11.18 -5.72 11.00
C GLU A 178 10.66 -4.41 11.63
N ALA A 179 11.54 -3.44 11.89
CA ALA A 179 11.12 -2.12 12.39
C ALA A 179 10.16 -1.37 11.45
N SER A 180 10.47 -1.32 10.15
CA SER A 180 9.59 -0.69 9.16
C SER A 180 8.26 -1.44 9.01
N ASN A 181 8.27 -2.76 9.26
CA ASN A 181 7.10 -3.60 9.13
C ASN A 181 6.10 -3.38 10.28
N ILE A 182 6.55 -2.98 11.48
CA ILE A 182 5.66 -2.54 12.56
C ILE A 182 4.77 -1.37 12.08
N VAL A 183 5.39 -0.32 11.54
CA VAL A 183 4.67 0.84 11.00
C VAL A 183 3.78 0.45 9.81
N ARG A 184 4.29 -0.41 8.92
CA ARG A 184 3.55 -0.86 7.74
C ARG A 184 2.26 -1.62 8.09
N VAL A 185 2.36 -2.58 9.00
CA VAL A 185 1.23 -3.42 9.39
C VAL A 185 0.22 -2.59 10.17
N THR A 186 0.66 -1.71 11.06
CA THR A 186 -0.26 -0.83 11.79
C THR A 186 -0.98 0.16 10.87
N LEU A 187 -0.30 0.72 9.86
CA LEU A 187 -0.93 1.64 8.91
C LEU A 187 -1.85 0.95 7.90
N THR A 188 -1.51 -0.24 7.43
CA THR A 188 -2.17 -0.84 6.25
C THR A 188 -2.86 -2.17 6.52
N GLY A 189 -2.66 -2.76 7.70
CA GLY A 189 -3.13 -4.11 8.02
C GLY A 189 -2.36 -5.22 7.27
N SER A 190 -1.32 -4.87 6.51
CA SER A 190 -0.61 -5.79 5.62
C SER A 190 0.90 -5.65 5.78
N GLY A 191 1.65 -6.74 5.61
CA GLY A 191 3.11 -6.71 5.50
C GLY A 191 3.62 -6.23 4.13
N GLN A 192 2.72 -5.93 3.19
CA GLN A 192 3.03 -5.45 1.85
C GLN A 192 2.23 -4.18 1.57
N SER A 193 2.92 -3.14 1.12
CA SER A 193 2.33 -1.83 0.84
C SER A 193 3.20 -1.03 -0.12
N PRO A 194 2.62 0.02 -0.72
CA PRO A 194 3.36 1.15 -1.28
C PRO A 194 4.26 1.88 -0.26
N SER A 195 4.90 2.95 -0.73
CA SER A 195 5.56 3.99 0.06
C SER A 195 4.76 4.37 1.31
N LEU A 196 5.39 4.19 2.48
CA LEU A 196 4.77 4.48 3.77
C LEU A 196 4.62 5.99 4.02
N ASP A 197 5.55 6.80 3.51
CA ASP A 197 5.49 8.26 3.61
C ASP A 197 4.34 8.83 2.78
N GLN A 198 4.10 8.33 1.56
CA GLN A 198 2.93 8.72 0.77
C GLN A 198 1.62 8.24 1.42
N ILE A 199 1.59 7.00 1.92
CA ILE A 199 0.44 6.49 2.69
C ILE A 199 0.15 7.38 3.89
N ALA A 200 1.18 7.71 4.68
CA ALA A 200 1.05 8.55 5.86
C ALA A 200 0.58 9.97 5.52
N GLY A 201 1.06 10.52 4.39
CA GLY A 201 0.63 11.83 3.88
C GLY A 201 -0.86 11.85 3.51
N VAL A 202 -1.35 10.80 2.86
CA VAL A 202 -2.76 10.67 2.47
C VAL A 202 -3.66 10.42 3.68
N LEU A 203 -3.25 9.55 4.62
CA LEU A 203 -4.01 9.27 5.83
C LEU A 203 -4.10 10.49 6.77
N GLY A 204 -3.07 11.34 6.77
CA GLY A 204 -2.96 12.47 7.68
C GLY A 204 -2.46 12.08 9.07
N ALA A 205 -2.01 13.09 9.81
CA ALA A 205 -1.23 12.88 11.02
C ALA A 205 -2.02 12.21 12.16
N ASP A 206 -3.30 12.55 12.32
CA ASP A 206 -4.14 12.01 13.39
C ASP A 206 -4.46 10.52 13.15
N GLU A 207 -4.74 10.16 11.90
CA GLU A 207 -4.96 8.78 11.49
C GLU A 207 -3.72 7.92 11.69
N VAL A 208 -2.55 8.44 11.26
CA VAL A 208 -1.26 7.77 11.46
C VAL A 208 -1.01 7.52 12.95
N ARG A 209 -1.21 8.53 13.81
CA ARG A 209 -1.04 8.35 15.25
C ARG A 209 -2.02 7.34 15.84
N ARG A 210 -3.30 7.39 15.43
CA ARG A 210 -4.32 6.44 15.91
C ARG A 210 -3.92 5.00 15.56
N ARG A 211 -3.47 4.78 14.33
CA ARG A 211 -3.12 3.44 13.82
C ARG A 211 -1.83 2.91 14.39
N VAL A 212 -0.75 3.68 14.29
CA VAL A 212 0.57 3.25 14.76
C VAL A 212 0.59 3.11 16.28
N GLY A 213 -0.19 3.91 17.00
CA GLY A 213 -0.30 3.83 18.46
C GLY A 213 -1.18 2.68 18.98
N ALA A 214 -1.99 2.03 18.14
CA ALA A 214 -2.94 1.02 18.61
C ALA A 214 -2.30 -0.13 19.42
N PRO A 215 -1.12 -0.67 19.05
CA PRO A 215 -0.45 -1.71 19.83
C PRO A 215 0.11 -1.26 21.19
N ALA A 216 0.11 0.05 21.49
CA ALA A 216 0.71 0.58 22.72
C ALA A 216 -0.18 0.44 23.97
N GLY A 217 -1.49 0.19 23.79
CA GLY A 217 -2.48 0.08 24.87
C GLY A 217 -3.29 1.36 25.11
#